data_AF-A0A8B7V6Z5-F1
#
_entry.id   AF-A0A8B7V6Z5-F1
#
_cell.length_a   1.000
_cell.length_b   1.000
_cell.length_c   1.000
_cell.angle_alpha   90.00
_cell.angle_beta   90.00
_cell.angle_gamma   90.00
#
_symmetry.space_group_name_H-M   'P 1'
#
loop_
_entity.id
_entity.type
_entity.pdbx_description
1 polymer ?
#
loop_
_entity_poly.entity_id
_entity_poly.type
_entity_poly.pdbx_seq_one_letter_code
_entity_poly.pdbx_strand_id
1 'polypeptide(L)'
;MASRGDSTKVDKLVRDIYGGDYERFGLPGWAVASSFGNMVSKEKREAVRKEDLARATLITITNNIGSIARMCALNENINQVVFVGNFLRVNTIAMRLLAYALDYWSKGQLKALFSEHEGYFGAVGALLELLKIP
;
A
#
# COMPACT_ATOMS: atom_id res chain seq x y z
N MET A 1 16.63 -0.57 3.26
CA MET A 1 16.28 -2.01 3.43
C MET A 1 15.18 -2.43 2.46
N ALA A 2 13.95 -1.89 2.57
CA ALA A 2 12.82 -2.31 1.72
C ALA A 2 13.05 -2.21 0.19
N SER A 3 13.86 -1.25 -0.27
CA SER A 3 14.21 -1.12 -1.70
C SER A 3 15.03 -2.28 -2.26
N ARG A 4 15.68 -3.09 -1.40
CA ARG A 4 16.56 -4.21 -1.79
C ARG A 4 15.95 -5.59 -1.48
N GLY A 5 14.74 -5.61 -0.93
CA GLY A 5 14.04 -6.82 -0.48
C GLY A 5 13.04 -7.34 -1.51
N ASP A 6 12.70 -8.61 -1.35
CA ASP A 6 11.64 -9.28 -2.09
C ASP A 6 10.57 -9.79 -1.11
N SER A 7 9.37 -9.20 -1.17
CA SER A 7 8.27 -9.58 -0.27
C SER A 7 7.70 -10.97 -0.56
N THR A 8 7.86 -11.51 -1.77
CA THR A 8 7.27 -12.81 -2.15
C THR A 8 7.89 -13.99 -1.39
N LYS A 9 9.07 -13.79 -0.78
CA LYS A 9 9.70 -14.75 0.14
C LYS A 9 9.02 -14.79 1.52
N VAL A 10 8.35 -13.71 1.89
CA VAL A 10 7.75 -13.47 3.21
C VAL A 10 6.23 -13.66 3.18
N ASP A 11 5.59 -13.12 2.15
CA ASP A 11 4.14 -13.18 1.92
C ASP A 11 3.75 -14.50 1.27
N LYS A 12 2.55 -14.98 1.58
CA LYS A 12 1.93 -16.11 0.86
C LYS A 12 1.01 -15.55 -0.22
N LEU A 13 1.24 -15.96 -1.46
CA LEU A 13 0.52 -15.46 -2.64
C LEU A 13 -0.67 -16.36 -3.00
N VAL A 14 -1.57 -15.88 -3.84
CA VAL A 14 -2.71 -16.67 -4.34
C VAL A 14 -2.23 -17.96 -5.00
N ARG A 15 -1.17 -17.89 -5.82
CA ARG A 15 -0.58 -19.08 -6.46
C ARG A 15 0.01 -20.08 -5.47
N ASP A 16 0.43 -19.65 -4.29
CA ASP A 16 0.97 -20.56 -3.26
C ASP A 16 -0.15 -21.41 -2.62
N ILE A 17 -1.41 -21.00 -2.77
CA ILE A 17 -2.59 -21.71 -2.27
C ILE A 17 -3.29 -22.48 -3.40
N TYR A 18 -3.45 -21.84 -4.56
CA TYR A 18 -4.26 -22.36 -5.67
C TYR A 18 -3.43 -22.95 -6.84
N GLY A 19 -2.10 -22.83 -6.82
CA GLY A 19 -1.24 -23.25 -7.94
C GLY A 19 -1.29 -22.35 -9.17
N GLY A 20 -2.05 -21.25 -9.12
CA GLY A 20 -2.26 -20.31 -10.22
C GLY A 20 -3.18 -19.16 -9.81
N ASP A 21 -3.95 -18.65 -10.77
CA ASP A 21 -4.97 -17.62 -10.51
C ASP A 21 -6.20 -18.25 -9.83
N TYR A 22 -6.89 -17.48 -8.99
CA TYR A 22 -8.22 -17.85 -8.51
C TYR A 22 -9.29 -17.21 -9.41
N GLU A 23 -9.55 -17.87 -10.54
CA GLU A 23 -10.35 -17.35 -11.66
C GLU A 23 -11.77 -16.94 -11.26
N ARG A 24 -12.42 -17.70 -10.38
CA ARG A 24 -13.82 -17.46 -9.97
C ARG A 24 -14.07 -16.04 -9.46
N PHE A 25 -13.09 -15.45 -8.79
CA PHE A 25 -13.18 -14.09 -8.23
C PHE A 25 -12.18 -13.12 -8.87
N GLY A 26 -11.50 -13.54 -9.94
CA GLY A 26 -10.50 -12.71 -10.63
C GLY A 26 -9.33 -12.30 -9.76
N LEU A 27 -8.90 -13.14 -8.81
CA LEU A 27 -7.71 -12.88 -8.00
C LEU A 27 -6.48 -13.46 -8.70
N PRO A 28 -5.53 -12.63 -9.18
CA PRO A 28 -4.39 -13.13 -9.92
C PRO A 28 -3.39 -13.82 -8.98
N GLY A 29 -2.66 -14.80 -9.49
CA GLY A 29 -1.74 -15.64 -8.74
C GLY A 29 -0.59 -14.89 -8.07
N TRP A 30 -0.25 -13.69 -8.58
CA TRP A 30 0.76 -12.80 -7.98
C TRP A 30 0.23 -11.97 -6.81
N ALA A 31 -1.10 -11.88 -6.61
CA ALA A 31 -1.67 -11.14 -5.49
C ALA A 31 -1.30 -11.79 -4.15
N VAL A 32 -1.11 -10.96 -3.13
CA VAL A 32 -0.89 -11.42 -1.76
C VAL A 32 -2.19 -11.98 -1.21
N ALA A 33 -2.20 -13.27 -0.86
CA ALA A 33 -3.33 -13.91 -0.20
C ALA A 33 -3.23 -13.78 1.33
N SER A 34 -2.01 -13.85 1.88
CA SER A 34 -1.75 -13.65 3.29
C SER A 34 -0.38 -12.98 3.52
N SER A 35 -0.41 -11.74 3.98
CA SER A 35 0.79 -10.99 4.39
C SER A 35 1.54 -11.76 5.48
N PHE A 36 2.86 -11.91 5.33
CA PHE A 36 3.72 -12.72 6.21
C PHE A 36 3.30 -14.21 6.31
N GLY A 37 2.38 -14.69 5.47
CA GLY A 37 1.84 -16.05 5.57
C GLY A 37 2.84 -17.17 5.25
N ASN A 38 4.03 -16.85 4.73
CA ASN A 38 5.11 -17.82 4.58
C ASN A 38 5.97 -17.96 5.84
N MET A 39 5.88 -17.02 6.78
CA MET A 39 6.67 -17.01 8.03
C MET A 39 6.20 -18.02 9.07
N VAL A 40 5.12 -18.76 8.81
CA VAL A 40 4.74 -19.92 9.63
C VAL A 40 5.72 -21.09 9.48
N SER A 41 6.41 -21.21 8.33
CA SER A 41 7.41 -22.24 8.08
C SER A 41 8.78 -21.86 8.66
N LYS A 42 9.39 -22.76 9.43
CA LYS A 42 10.74 -22.56 9.99
C LYS A 42 11.79 -22.39 8.90
N GLU A 43 11.77 -23.25 7.88
CA GLU A 43 12.69 -23.18 6.75
C GLU A 43 12.60 -21.84 6.02
N LYS A 44 11.38 -21.36 5.74
CA LYS A 44 11.20 -20.05 5.10
C LYS A 44 11.67 -18.90 5.98
N ARG A 45 11.48 -18.98 7.30
CA ARG A 45 12.00 -17.99 8.25
C ARG A 45 13.53 -17.93 8.26
N GLU A 46 14.20 -19.07 8.12
CA GLU A 46 15.67 -19.14 8.09
C GLU A 46 16.25 -18.63 6.77
N ALA A 47 15.51 -18.72 5.66
CA ALA A 47 15.94 -18.26 4.34
C ALA A 47 15.71 -16.75 4.07
N VAL A 48 14.85 -16.06 4.83
CA VAL A 48 14.54 -14.64 4.59
C VAL A 48 15.59 -13.70 5.18
N ARG A 49 15.85 -12.60 4.45
CA ARG A 49 16.75 -11.54 4.90
C ARG A 49 15.95 -10.38 5.50
N LYS A 50 16.63 -9.52 6.25
CA LYS A 50 16.01 -8.33 6.87
C LYS A 50 15.41 -7.38 5.83
N GLU A 51 16.02 -7.30 4.64
CA GLU A 51 15.52 -6.51 3.51
C GLU A 51 14.16 -7.02 3.02
N ASP A 52 14.00 -8.35 2.95
CA ASP A 52 12.78 -9.02 2.48
C ASP A 52 11.64 -8.74 3.47
N LEU A 53 11.90 -8.86 4.78
CA LEU A 53 10.96 -8.48 5.84
C LEU A 53 10.57 -6.99 5.75
N ALA A 54 11.55 -6.09 5.58
CA ALA A 54 11.28 -4.67 5.45
C ALA A 54 10.42 -4.35 4.22
N ARG A 55 10.61 -5.07 3.11
CA ARG A 55 9.77 -4.91 1.90
C ARG A 55 8.36 -5.46 2.11
N ALA A 56 8.21 -6.61 2.76
CA ALA A 56 6.92 -7.19 3.10
C ALA A 56 6.13 -6.30 4.06
N THR A 57 6.77 -5.70 5.07
CA THR A 57 6.13 -4.72 5.96
C THR A 57 5.64 -3.52 5.16
N LEU A 58 6.48 -2.94 4.30
CA LEU A 58 6.12 -1.79 3.49
C LEU A 58 4.91 -2.09 2.59
N ILE A 59 4.94 -3.22 1.88
CA ILE A 59 3.85 -3.64 0.99
C ILE A 59 2.56 -3.90 1.78
N THR A 60 2.64 -4.60 2.90
CA THR A 60 1.47 -4.95 3.73
C THR A 60 0.76 -3.68 4.23
N ILE A 61 1.50 -2.75 4.83
CA ILE A 61 0.93 -1.50 5.34
C ILE A 61 0.38 -0.65 4.20
N THR A 62 1.13 -0.51 3.11
CA THR A 62 0.72 0.33 1.97
C THR A 62 -0.54 -0.21 1.28
N ASN A 63 -0.59 -1.51 1.00
CA ASN A 63 -1.76 -2.13 0.36
C ASN A 63 -2.99 -2.11 1.28
N ASN A 64 -2.81 -2.28 2.59
CA ASN A 64 -3.92 -2.17 3.53
C ASN A 64 -4.52 -0.76 3.55
N ILE A 65 -3.67 0.28 3.61
CA ILE A 65 -4.11 1.69 3.48
C ILE A 65 -4.84 1.90 2.16
N GLY A 66 -4.29 1.41 1.05
CA GLY A 66 -4.92 1.53 -0.28
C GLY A 66 -6.29 0.87 -0.36
N SER A 67 -6.45 -0.33 0.22
CA SER A 67 -7.74 -1.04 0.25
C SER A 67 -8.78 -0.29 1.09
N ILE A 68 -8.41 0.21 2.28
CA ILE A 68 -9.31 1.00 3.12
C ILE A 68 -9.74 2.28 2.39
N ALA A 69 -8.77 3.01 1.81
CA ALA A 69 -9.05 4.22 1.04
C ALA A 69 -9.97 3.95 -0.17
N ARG A 70 -9.78 2.83 -0.87
CA ARG A 70 -10.66 2.38 -1.96
C ARG A 70 -12.10 2.19 -1.46
N MET A 71 -12.28 1.46 -0.36
CA MET A 71 -13.61 1.18 0.20
C MET A 71 -14.31 2.47 0.63
N CYS A 72 -13.61 3.37 1.31
CA CYS A 72 -14.15 4.67 1.71
C CYS A 72 -14.53 5.51 0.49
N ALA A 73 -13.65 5.62 -0.51
CA ALA A 73 -13.91 6.41 -1.72
C ALA A 73 -15.14 5.91 -2.49
N LEU A 74 -15.29 4.58 -2.62
CA LEU A 74 -16.47 3.98 -3.26
C LEU A 74 -17.76 4.22 -2.46
N ASN A 75 -17.70 4.18 -1.13
CA ASN A 75 -18.86 4.44 -0.27
C ASN A 75 -19.31 5.90 -0.34
N GLU A 76 -18.37 6.83 -0.38
CA GLU A 76 -18.64 8.28 -0.45
C GLU A 76 -18.85 8.80 -1.88
N ASN A 77 -18.80 7.93 -2.89
CA ASN A 77 -18.89 8.29 -4.32
C ASN A 77 -17.81 9.30 -4.76
N ILE A 78 -16.59 9.17 -4.24
CA ILE A 78 -15.43 10.01 -4.57
C ILE A 78 -14.49 9.24 -5.50
N ASN A 79 -14.02 9.90 -6.56
CA ASN A 79 -13.11 9.31 -7.55
C ASN A 79 -11.64 9.76 -7.41
N GLN A 80 -11.37 10.74 -6.56
CA GLN A 80 -10.03 11.29 -6.33
C GLN A 80 -9.63 11.12 -4.88
N VAL A 81 -8.53 10.40 -4.65
CA VAL A 81 -8.01 10.14 -3.31
C VAL A 81 -6.63 10.78 -3.19
N VAL A 82 -6.53 11.84 -2.37
CA VAL A 82 -5.25 12.50 -2.08
C VAL A 82 -4.61 11.84 -0.87
N PHE A 83 -3.42 11.27 -1.04
CA PHE A 83 -2.64 10.74 0.07
C PHE A 83 -1.64 11.78 0.56
N VAL A 84 -1.63 12.02 1.87
CA VAL A 84 -0.76 12.99 2.55
C VAL A 84 -0.13 12.34 3.80
N GLY A 85 0.85 13.03 4.40
CA GLY A 85 1.54 12.60 5.61
C GLY A 85 2.95 12.04 5.38
N ASN A 86 3.79 12.14 6.41
CA ASN A 86 5.23 11.83 6.32
C ASN A 86 5.57 10.34 6.08
N PHE A 87 4.59 9.42 6.11
CA PHE A 87 4.80 8.05 5.65
C PHE A 87 5.26 8.00 4.18
N LEU A 88 4.79 8.95 3.37
CA LEU A 88 5.11 9.07 1.95
C LEU A 88 6.38 9.88 1.67
N ARG A 89 6.98 10.49 2.71
CA ARG A 89 8.19 11.30 2.57
C ARG A 89 9.35 10.50 2.02
N VAL A 90 9.81 10.86 0.83
CA VAL A 90 10.89 10.17 0.09
C VAL A 90 10.55 8.68 -0.13
N ASN A 91 9.27 8.33 -0.18
CA ASN A 91 8.79 6.95 -0.26
C ASN A 91 8.02 6.70 -1.56
N THR A 92 8.73 6.84 -2.68
CA THR A 92 8.17 6.62 -4.03
C THR A 92 7.70 5.18 -4.26
N ILE A 93 8.23 4.21 -3.49
CA ILE A 93 7.78 2.81 -3.51
C ILE A 93 6.33 2.74 -3.03
N ALA A 94 6.01 3.33 -1.87
CA ALA A 94 4.65 3.33 -1.35
C ALA A 94 3.69 4.12 -2.24
N MET A 95 4.11 5.28 -2.76
CA MET A 95 3.28 6.08 -3.67
C MET A 95 2.88 5.31 -4.92
N ARG A 96 3.85 4.62 -5.56
CA ARG A 96 3.58 3.78 -6.74
C ARG A 96 2.66 2.60 -6.42
N LEU A 97 2.84 1.97 -5.25
CA LEU A 97 1.98 0.88 -4.80
C LEU A 97 0.54 1.35 -4.56
N LEU A 98 0.34 2.51 -3.92
CA LEU A 98 -0.99 3.10 -3.72
C LEU A 98 -1.65 3.43 -5.07
N ALA A 99 -0.91 4.06 -5.98
CA ALA A 99 -1.42 4.40 -7.30
C ALA A 99 -1.86 3.16 -8.09
N TYR A 100 -1.00 2.13 -8.12
CA TYR A 100 -1.31 0.86 -8.78
C TYR A 100 -2.49 0.15 -8.13
N ALA A 101 -2.52 0.06 -6.79
CA ALA A 101 -3.58 -0.63 -6.07
C ALA A 101 -4.94 0.04 -6.28
N LEU A 102 -5.01 1.37 -6.19
CA LEU A 102 -6.27 2.07 -6.42
C LEU A 102 -6.76 1.89 -7.85
N ASP A 103 -5.89 2.05 -8.84
CA ASP A 103 -6.24 1.92 -10.25
C ASP A 103 -6.70 0.49 -10.59
N TYR A 104 -5.86 -0.52 -10.28
CA TYR A 104 -6.12 -1.92 -10.59
C TYR A 104 -7.40 -2.43 -9.92
N TRP A 105 -7.55 -2.18 -8.61
CA TRP A 105 -8.69 -2.70 -7.86
C TRP A 105 -9.97 -1.89 -8.06
N SER A 106 -9.91 -0.68 -8.62
CA SER A 106 -11.10 0.10 -8.99
C SER A 106 -11.42 0.03 -10.49
N LYS A 107 -10.66 -0.75 -11.28
CA LYS A 107 -10.78 -0.79 -12.75
C LYS A 107 -10.64 0.61 -13.38
N GLY A 108 -9.73 1.43 -12.85
CA GLY A 108 -9.44 2.79 -13.31
C GLY A 108 -10.41 3.87 -12.87
N GLN A 109 -11.36 3.58 -11.98
CA GLN A 109 -12.32 4.58 -11.49
C GLN A 109 -11.72 5.53 -10.45
N LEU A 110 -10.76 5.07 -9.65
CA LEU A 110 -10.13 5.86 -8.59
C LEU A 110 -8.73 6.30 -8.98
N LYS A 111 -8.45 7.59 -8.78
CA LYS A 111 -7.13 8.18 -9.00
C LYS A 111 -6.45 8.51 -7.68
N ALA A 112 -5.24 7.98 -7.48
CA ALA A 112 -4.36 8.38 -6.39
C ALA A 112 -3.66 9.70 -6.74
N LEU A 113 -3.71 10.67 -5.83
CA LEU A 113 -3.06 11.96 -5.93
C LEU A 113 -2.08 12.14 -4.77
N PHE A 114 -1.01 12.90 -5.00
CA PHE A 114 0.05 13.16 -4.04
C PHE A 114 0.44 14.63 -4.05
N SER A 115 1.08 15.11 -2.98
CA SER A 115 1.51 16.49 -2.81
C SER A 115 3.00 16.56 -2.48
N GLU A 116 3.72 17.54 -3.02
CA GLU A 116 5.12 17.78 -2.63
C GLU A 116 5.26 18.20 -1.16
N HIS A 117 4.22 18.81 -0.58
CA HIS A 117 4.20 19.29 0.80
C HIS A 117 3.37 18.37 1.71
N GLU A 118 3.33 17.08 1.40
CA GLU A 118 2.51 16.03 2.05
C GLU A 118 2.50 16.05 3.59
N GLY A 119 3.61 16.40 4.23
CA GLY A 119 3.74 16.36 5.70
C GLY A 119 3.38 17.65 6.45
N TYR A 120 3.07 18.74 5.73
CA TYR A 120 3.12 20.09 6.33
C TYR A 120 1.77 20.82 6.39
N PHE A 121 0.70 20.25 5.83
CA PHE A 121 -0.61 20.89 5.77
C PHE A 121 -1.17 21.31 7.14
N GLY A 122 -0.97 20.51 8.19
CA GLY A 122 -1.40 20.86 9.55
C GLY A 122 -0.68 22.09 10.11
N ALA A 123 0.63 22.19 9.90
CA ALA A 123 1.42 23.35 10.34
C ALA A 123 1.05 24.62 9.57
N VAL A 124 0.83 24.50 8.25
CA VAL A 124 0.34 25.60 7.41
C VAL A 124 -1.06 26.03 7.87
N GLY A 125 -1.95 25.09 8.18
CA GLY A 125 -3.28 25.39 8.71
C GLY A 125 -3.23 26.18 10.02
N ALA A 126 -2.36 25.80 10.96
CA ALA A 126 -2.15 26.54 12.21
C ALA A 126 -1.61 27.97 11.99
N LEU A 127 -0.69 28.13 11.03
CA LEU A 127 -0.19 29.45 10.65
C LEU A 127 -1.29 30.31 10.02
N LEU A 128 -2.09 29.75 9.11
CA LEU A 128 -3.20 30.48 8.49
C LEU A 128 -4.21 30.93 9.54
N GLU A 129 -4.47 30.12 10.56
CA GLU A 129 -5.37 30.50 11.65
C GLU A 129 -4.82 31.67 12.47
N LEU A 130 -3.52 31.70 12.73
CA LEU A 130 -2.86 32.84 13.38
C LEU A 130 -2.96 34.12 12.55
N LEU A 131 -2.87 34.01 11.22
CA LEU A 131 -2.89 35.14 10.29
C LEU A 131 -4.31 35.69 10.02
N LYS A 132 -5.37 34.97 10.40
CA LYS A 132 -6.78 35.41 10.31
C LYS A 132 -7.14 36.49 11.34
N ILE A 133 -6.19 37.33 11.76
CA ILE A 133 -6.48 38.47 12.63
C ILE A 133 -7.43 39.42 11.85
N PRO A 134 -8.55 39.86 12.45
CA PRO A 134 -9.57 40.70 11.81
C PRO A 134 -9.04 42.03 11.26
#